data_AF-A0A815L2Z5-F1
#
_entry.id   AF-A0A815L2Z5-F1
#
_cell.length_a   1.000
_cell.length_b   1.000
_cell.length_c   1.000
_cell.angle_alpha   90.00
_cell.angle_beta   90.00
_cell.angle_gamma   90.00
#
_symmetry.space_group_name_H-M   'P 1'
#
loop_
_entity.id
_entity.type
_entity.pdbx_description
1 polymer ?
#
loop_
_entity_poly.entity_id
_entity_poly.type
_entity_poly.pdbx_seq_one_letter_code
_entity_poly.pdbx_strand_id
1 'polypeptide(L)'
;MATTTGKAHCITCGKEKTAYKCEGCSQHFCANHLAEHQQTLRKQLDEVEDRQNLFKEAFNQEKINPQKHSLMQLVNKWEKQSIKTIQQTAEEARQLLIQHTTEYINQTEVKLTKFTKQLRQIRE
;
A
#
# COMPACT_ATOMS: atom_id res chain seq x y z
N MET A 1 -1.57 65.66 -14.49
CA MET A 1 -1.51 66.15 -13.10
C MET A 1 -1.19 64.97 -12.18
N ALA A 2 -0.17 65.15 -11.33
CA ALA A 2 0.24 64.36 -10.18
C ALA A 2 0.43 62.83 -10.34
N THR A 3 1.63 62.41 -10.78
CA THR A 3 2.22 61.13 -10.37
C THR A 3 2.52 61.21 -8.88
N THR A 4 1.65 60.66 -8.05
CA THR A 4 1.93 60.47 -6.61
C THR A 4 3.06 59.46 -6.49
N THR A 5 4.30 59.94 -6.42
CA THR A 5 5.47 59.21 -5.93
C THR A 5 5.30 58.99 -4.43
N GLY A 6 4.36 58.10 -4.06
CA GLY A 6 4.31 57.52 -2.73
C GLY A 6 5.60 56.76 -2.53
N LYS A 7 6.44 57.24 -1.61
CA LYS A 7 7.74 56.65 -1.32
C LYS A 7 7.55 55.23 -0.77
N ALA A 8 7.54 54.25 -1.65
CA ALA A 8 7.42 52.85 -1.28
C ALA A 8 8.74 52.39 -0.63
N HIS A 9 8.62 51.73 0.51
CA HIS A 9 9.77 51.23 1.26
C HIS A 9 10.05 49.79 0.82
N CYS A 10 11.33 49.43 0.69
CA CYS A 10 11.70 48.04 0.43
C CYS A 10 11.35 47.18 1.66
N ILE A 11 10.57 46.11 1.47
CA ILE A 11 10.16 45.23 2.56
C ILE A 11 11.33 44.54 3.26
N THR A 12 12.43 44.28 2.54
CA THR A 12 13.60 43.57 3.07
C THR A 12 14.53 44.46 3.90
N CYS A 13 14.72 45.73 3.51
CA CYS A 13 15.71 46.61 4.17
C CYS A 13 15.16 47.91 4.75
N GLY A 14 13.87 48.18 4.59
CA GLY A 14 13.19 49.35 5.14
C GLY A 14 13.65 50.71 4.60
N LYS A 15 14.57 50.73 3.62
CA LYS A 15 15.10 51.99 3.07
C LYS A 15 14.10 52.62 2.12
N GLU A 16 13.88 53.92 2.31
CA GLU A 16 13.08 54.78 1.43
C GLU A 16 13.90 55.07 0.16
N LYS A 17 13.74 54.22 -0.87
CA LYS A 17 14.40 54.31 -2.18
C LYS A 17 13.36 54.10 -3.28
N THR A 18 13.71 54.33 -4.55
CA THR A 18 12.89 53.87 -5.69
C THR A 18 12.63 52.37 -5.53
N ALA A 19 11.41 52.02 -5.14
CA ALA A 19 11.00 50.66 -4.89
C ALA A 19 10.08 50.19 -6.03
N TYR A 20 10.33 48.98 -6.48
CA TYR A 20 9.61 48.31 -7.54
C TYR A 20 8.64 47.33 -6.91
N LYS A 21 7.39 47.36 -7.36
CA LYS A 21 6.37 46.40 -6.94
C LYS A 21 6.54 45.11 -7.74
N CYS A 22 6.62 43.98 -7.06
CA CYS A 22 6.48 42.67 -7.69
C CYS A 22 4.97 42.39 -7.87
N GLU A 23 4.50 42.16 -9.10
CA GLU A 23 3.07 41.87 -9.34
C GLU A 23 2.63 40.49 -8.82
N GLY A 24 3.55 39.54 -8.66
CA GLY A 24 3.23 38.20 -8.15
C GLY A 24 2.89 38.19 -6.66
N CYS A 25 3.69 38.87 -5.83
CA CYS A 25 3.49 38.91 -4.38
C CYS A 25 2.96 40.27 -3.86
N SER A 26 2.80 41.26 -4.75
CA SER A 26 2.39 42.64 -4.44
C SER A 26 3.30 43.39 -3.44
N GLN A 27 4.50 42.87 -3.16
CA GLN A 27 5.47 43.48 -2.27
C GLN A 27 6.41 44.44 -3.01
N HIS A 28 6.92 45.44 -2.29
CA HIS A 28 7.83 46.45 -2.83
C HIS A 28 9.28 46.15 -2.44
N PHE A 29 10.19 46.16 -3.42
CA PHE A 29 11.60 45.85 -3.25
C PHE A 29 12.48 46.93 -3.89
N CYS A 30 13.68 47.17 -3.34
CA CYS A 30 14.69 47.88 -4.12
C CYS A 30 15.26 46.94 -5.21
N ALA A 31 15.94 47.48 -6.22
CA ALA A 31 16.43 46.71 -7.37
C ALA A 31 17.22 45.44 -6.96
N ASN A 32 18.10 45.53 -5.95
CA ASN A 32 18.90 44.39 -5.49
C ASN A 32 18.03 43.30 -4.86
N HIS A 33 17.16 43.67 -3.91
CA HIS A 33 16.28 42.69 -3.25
C HIS A 33 15.19 42.15 -4.19
N LEU A 34 14.83 42.88 -5.25
CA LEU A 34 13.96 42.36 -6.31
C LEU A 34 14.67 41.25 -7.09
N ALA A 35 15.94 41.46 -7.46
CA ALA A 35 16.75 40.45 -8.15
C ALA A 35 16.96 39.20 -7.28
N GLU A 36 17.26 39.39 -5.99
CA GLU A 36 17.34 38.29 -5.02
C GLU A 36 16.01 37.55 -4.86
N HIS A 37 14.90 38.27 -4.76
CA HIS A 37 13.56 37.68 -4.68
C HIS A 37 13.25 36.82 -5.93
N GLN A 38 13.53 37.34 -7.12
CA GLN A 38 13.37 36.60 -8.38
C GLN A 38 14.28 35.37 -8.43
N GLN A 39 15.51 35.48 -7.94
CA GLN A 39 16.42 34.34 -7.87
C GLN A 39 15.91 33.26 -6.91
N THR A 40 15.37 33.64 -5.75
CA THR A 40 14.76 32.70 -4.81
C THR A 40 13.55 32.03 -5.43
N LEU A 41 12.67 32.77 -6.13
CA LEU A 41 11.52 32.19 -6.83
C LEU A 41 11.93 31.18 -7.90
N ARG A 42 13.00 31.47 -8.67
CA ARG A 42 13.55 30.51 -9.65
C ARG A 42 14.02 29.22 -8.99
N LYS A 43 14.79 29.33 -7.90
CA LYS A 43 15.24 28.15 -7.14
C LYS A 43 14.07 27.32 -6.62
N GLN A 44 13.03 27.97 -6.09
CA GLN A 44 11.83 27.27 -5.62
C GLN A 44 11.09 26.57 -6.75
N LEU A 45 11.07 27.17 -7.95
CA LEU A 45 10.48 26.54 -9.13
C LEU A 45 11.28 25.30 -9.56
N ASP A 46 12.61 25.41 -9.61
CA ASP A 46 13.50 24.28 -9.90
C ASP A 46 13.27 23.12 -8.91
N GLU A 47 13.16 23.42 -7.60
CA GLU A 47 12.84 22.42 -6.57
C GLU A 47 11.44 21.79 -6.73
N VAL A 48 10.47 22.50 -7.28
CA VAL A 48 9.14 21.96 -7.59
C VAL A 48 9.21 21.04 -8.80
N GLU A 49 9.96 21.41 -9.84
CA GLU A 49 10.17 20.59 -11.04
C GLU A 49 10.89 19.28 -10.69
N ASP A 50 11.95 19.35 -9.88
CA ASP A 50 12.68 18.17 -9.41
C ASP A 50 11.77 17.23 -8.61
N ARG A 51 10.98 17.77 -7.68
CA ARG A 51 9.99 16.97 -6.92
C ARG A 51 8.93 16.36 -7.82
N GLN A 52 8.47 17.09 -8.84
CA GLN A 52 7.50 16.56 -9.80
C GLN A 52 8.09 15.40 -10.60
N ASN A 53 9.36 15.49 -11.01
CA ASN A 53 10.04 14.43 -11.75
C ASN A 53 10.20 13.17 -10.89
N LEU A 54 10.66 13.31 -9.65
CA LEU A 54 10.75 12.21 -8.70
C LEU A 54 9.38 11.55 -8.45
N PHE A 55 8.33 12.36 -8.32
CA PHE A 55 6.97 11.84 -8.15
C PHE A 55 6.50 11.06 -9.38
N LYS A 56 6.73 11.57 -10.60
CA LYS A 56 6.41 10.86 -11.84
C LYS A 56 7.15 9.53 -11.94
N GLU A 57 8.42 9.49 -11.56
CA GLU A 57 9.21 8.26 -11.53
C GLU A 57 8.63 7.24 -10.54
N ALA A 58 8.36 7.65 -9.30
CA ALA A 58 7.77 6.79 -8.27
C ALA A 58 6.38 6.26 -8.72
N PHE A 59 5.54 7.13 -9.26
CA PHE A 59 4.22 6.76 -9.78
C PHE A 59 4.32 5.77 -10.96
N ASN A 60 5.25 6.00 -11.89
CA ASN A 60 5.48 5.09 -13.00
C ASN A 60 6.02 3.73 -12.52
N GLN A 61 6.87 3.70 -11.49
CA GLN A 61 7.32 2.45 -10.88
C GLN A 61 6.17 1.65 -10.26
N GLU A 62 5.24 2.31 -9.57
CA GLU A 62 4.02 1.67 -9.07
C GLU A 62 3.15 1.13 -10.22
N LYS A 63 3.02 1.88 -11.31
CA LYS A 63 2.27 1.46 -12.51
C LYS A 63 2.90 0.24 -13.21
N ILE A 64 4.23 0.16 -13.27
CA ILE A 64 4.96 -0.95 -13.88
C ILE A 64 4.83 -2.23 -13.04
N ASN A 65 4.77 -2.10 -11.72
CA ASN A 65 4.68 -3.26 -10.83
C ASN A 65 3.54 -3.17 -9.81
N PRO A 66 2.28 -3.25 -10.26
CA PRO A 66 1.11 -3.20 -9.39
C PRO A 66 1.07 -4.38 -8.40
N GLN A 67 1.82 -5.46 -8.67
CA GLN A 67 1.95 -6.59 -7.76
C GLN A 67 2.79 -6.27 -6.51
N LYS A 68 3.66 -5.26 -6.56
CA LYS A 68 4.41 -4.79 -5.39
C LYS A 68 3.57 -3.89 -4.47
N HIS A 69 2.40 -3.45 -4.93
CA HIS A 69 1.52 -2.63 -4.10
C HIS A 69 1.15 -3.38 -2.82
N SER A 70 1.15 -2.67 -1.70
CA SER A 70 0.91 -3.24 -0.36
C SER A 70 -0.43 -3.99 -0.28
N LEU A 71 -1.48 -3.43 -0.90
CA LEU A 71 -2.78 -4.11 -0.97
C LEU A 71 -2.73 -5.41 -1.77
N MET A 72 -1.95 -5.48 -2.85
CA MET A 72 -1.83 -6.72 -3.63
C MET A 72 -1.08 -7.78 -2.83
N GLN A 73 -0.04 -7.39 -2.08
CA GLN A 73 0.65 -8.30 -1.16
C GLN A 73 -0.28 -8.80 -0.05
N LEU A 74 -1.18 -7.96 0.45
CA LEU A 74 -2.16 -8.34 1.46
C LEU A 74 -3.14 -9.38 0.90
N VAL A 75 -3.66 -9.17 -0.32
CA VAL A 75 -4.52 -10.12 -1.01
C VAL A 75 -3.81 -11.46 -1.20
N ASN A 76 -2.56 -11.44 -1.70
CA ASN A 76 -1.76 -12.65 -1.88
C ASN A 76 -1.50 -13.40 -0.56
N LYS A 77 -1.29 -12.67 0.54
CA LYS A 77 -1.10 -13.27 1.86
C LYS A 77 -2.39 -13.93 2.35
N TRP A 78 -3.52 -13.24 2.22
CA TRP A 78 -4.83 -13.76 2.60
C TRP A 78 -5.21 -15.00 1.79
N GLU A 79 -4.95 -15.00 0.49
CA GLU A 79 -5.18 -16.15 -0.39
C GLU A 79 -4.36 -17.36 0.06
N LYS A 80 -3.05 -17.19 0.27
CA LYS A 80 -2.17 -18.27 0.74
C LYS A 80 -2.59 -18.85 2.08
N GLN A 81 -2.97 -17.98 3.02
CA GLN A 81 -3.46 -18.40 4.34
C GLN A 81 -4.78 -19.18 4.21
N SER A 82 -5.71 -18.70 3.39
CA SER A 82 -7.01 -19.33 3.20
C SER A 82 -6.86 -20.72 2.56
N ILE A 83 -6.04 -20.86 1.52
CA ILE A 83 -5.74 -22.16 0.90
C ILE A 83 -5.17 -23.13 1.93
N LYS A 84 -4.19 -22.68 2.74
CA LYS A 84 -3.58 -23.52 3.77
C LYS A 84 -4.62 -24.00 4.80
N THR A 85 -5.46 -23.10 5.29
CA THR A 85 -6.52 -23.45 6.25
C THR A 85 -7.50 -24.45 5.66
N ILE A 86 -7.99 -24.22 4.44
CA ILE A 86 -8.92 -25.13 3.77
C ILE A 86 -8.29 -26.52 3.59
N GLN A 87 -7.03 -26.58 3.15
CA GLN A 87 -6.32 -27.84 2.98
C GLN A 87 -6.13 -28.59 4.29
N GLN A 88 -5.76 -27.88 5.36
CA GLN A 88 -5.57 -28.48 6.67
C GLN A 88 -6.88 -29.04 7.22
N THR A 89 -7.97 -28.26 7.19
CA THR A 89 -9.28 -28.73 7.65
C THR A 89 -9.80 -29.90 6.82
N ALA A 90 -9.59 -29.89 5.51
CA ALA A 90 -9.97 -31.01 4.65
C ALA A 90 -9.19 -32.29 5.00
N GLU A 91 -7.89 -32.17 5.31
CA GLU A 91 -7.07 -33.31 5.70
C GLU A 91 -7.45 -33.87 7.07
N GLU A 92 -7.70 -33.00 8.05
CA GLU A 92 -8.22 -33.40 9.37
C GLU A 92 -9.55 -34.16 9.24
N ALA A 93 -10.47 -33.67 8.39
CA ALA A 93 -11.74 -34.35 8.13
C ALA A 93 -11.55 -35.72 7.46
N ARG A 94 -10.63 -35.85 6.50
CA ARG A 94 -10.30 -37.14 5.87
C ARG A 94 -9.74 -38.13 6.87
N GLN A 95 -8.83 -37.70 7.72
CA GLN A 95 -8.23 -38.56 8.74
C GLN A 95 -9.27 -39.06 9.73
N LEU A 96 -10.18 -38.19 10.18
CA LEU A 96 -11.30 -38.56 11.04
C LEU A 96 -12.20 -39.62 10.37
N LEU A 97 -12.55 -39.42 9.10
CA LEU A 97 -13.37 -40.36 8.34
C LEU A 97 -12.68 -41.72 8.17
N ILE A 98 -11.39 -41.73 7.85
CA ILE A 98 -10.60 -42.96 7.73
C ILE A 98 -10.61 -43.71 9.06
N GLN A 99 -10.33 -43.03 10.17
CA GLN A 99 -10.33 -43.66 11.50
C GLN A 99 -11.67 -44.31 11.83
N HIS A 100 -12.78 -43.57 11.69
CA HIS A 100 -14.11 -44.10 11.96
C HIS A 100 -14.50 -45.24 11.01
N THR A 101 -14.14 -45.15 9.73
CA THR A 101 -14.46 -46.18 8.74
C THR A 101 -13.67 -47.46 9.03
N THR A 102 -12.37 -47.36 9.32
CA THR A 102 -11.53 -48.50 9.69
C THR A 102 -12.02 -49.16 10.97
N GLU A 103 -12.38 -48.37 11.98
CA GLU A 103 -12.94 -48.91 13.22
C GLU A 103 -14.25 -49.67 12.97
N TYR A 104 -15.16 -49.08 12.19
CA TYR A 104 -16.42 -49.73 11.83
C TYR A 104 -16.23 -51.02 11.03
N ILE A 105 -15.30 -51.04 10.08
CA ILE A 105 -14.94 -52.23 9.30
C ILE A 105 -14.42 -53.34 10.22
N ASN A 106 -13.48 -53.01 11.11
CA ASN A 106 -12.92 -53.98 12.05
C ASN A 106 -13.99 -54.56 12.98
N GLN A 107 -14.89 -53.71 13.51
CA GLN A 107 -16.01 -54.18 14.33
C GLN A 107 -16.95 -55.11 13.55
N THR A 108 -17.18 -54.80 12.26
CA THR A 108 -18.02 -55.63 11.39
C THR A 108 -17.35 -56.97 11.10
N GLU A 109 -16.04 -56.99 10.87
CA GLU A 109 -15.26 -58.22 10.68
C GLU A 109 -15.29 -59.13 11.92
N VAL A 110 -15.13 -58.55 13.12
CA VAL A 110 -15.25 -59.30 14.39
C VAL A 110 -16.66 -59.90 14.55
N LYS A 111 -17.72 -59.16 14.21
CA LYS A 111 -19.09 -59.68 14.25
C LYS A 111 -19.30 -60.81 13.23
N LEU A 112 -18.76 -60.64 12.02
CA LEU A 112 -18.89 -61.62 10.94
C LEU A 112 -18.17 -62.93 11.29
N THR A 113 -16.93 -62.85 11.77
CA THR A 113 -16.16 -64.03 12.21
C THR A 113 -16.85 -64.78 13.35
N LYS A 114 -17.42 -64.06 14.33
CA LYS A 114 -18.24 -64.66 15.40
C LYS A 114 -19.46 -65.39 14.83
N PHE A 115 -20.19 -64.75 13.93
CA PHE A 115 -21.36 -65.36 13.28
C PHE A 115 -20.98 -66.61 12.48
N THR A 116 -19.88 -66.57 11.72
CA THR A 116 -19.36 -67.75 11.00
C THR A 116 -19.01 -68.90 11.94
N LYS A 117 -18.44 -68.61 13.11
CA LYS A 117 -18.15 -69.64 14.13
C LYS A 117 -19.43 -70.28 14.67
N GLN A 118 -20.45 -69.47 14.95
CA GLN A 118 -21.76 -69.97 15.39
C GLN A 118 -22.43 -70.86 14.33
N LEU A 119 -22.36 -70.48 13.05
CA LEU A 119 -22.89 -71.30 11.95
C LEU A 119 -22.21 -72.67 11.86
N ARG A 120 -20.88 -72.75 12.09
CA ARG A 120 -20.17 -74.03 12.11
C ARG A 120 -20.63 -74.91 13.27
N GLN A 121 -20.79 -74.35 14.46
CA GLN A 121 -21.24 -75.08 15.65
C GLN A 121 -22.66 -75.65 15.53
N ILE A 122 -23.55 -75.01 14.76
CA ILE A 122 -24.91 -75.52 14.52
C ILE A 122 -24.91 -76.71 13.54
N ARG A 123 -23.87 -76.80 12.69
CA ARG A 123 -23.77 -77.81 11.63
C ARG A 123 -23.10 -79.11 12.09
N GLU A 124 -22.38 -79.05 13.20
CA GLU A 124 -21.82 -80.19 13.95
C GLU A 124 -22.87 -80.78 14.91
#